data_AF-A0A9D7SRM2-F1
#
_entry.id   AF-A0A9D7SRM2-F1
#
_cell.length_a   1.000
_cell.length_b   1.000
_cell.length_c   1.000
_cell.angle_alpha   90.00
_cell.angle_beta   90.00
_cell.angle_gamma   90.00
#
_symmetry.space_group_name_H-M   'P 1'
#
loop_
_entity.id
_entity.type
_entity.pdbx_description
1 polymer ?
#
loop_
_entity_poly.entity_id
_entity_poly.type
_entity_poly.pdbx_seq_one_letter_code
_entity_poly.pdbx_strand_id
1 'polypeptide(L)'
;MLAHERGLERLPAGIGYDVAATLYSATGVGHNNTAHAAGVRVGEHVLVTGASGGVGSAAVQTAKLLGATVWAVTSSEAKAEALRGLGADHVIVNAGGDFHKQVLKETGGKGVDAAIDCVGSPTLNGCLRSLRLRPGGGGRQRGHPPLRTESGLPAPAQLAHHRLRQCHPCRPARDHGPGAPGPAAAADPRSPATGAGGRRPSPAGGSRRRRAAGAPAVTTQGETAPRTVGAHDISAFAGLVGDYNRIHLDDRWQAGGRIAHGLLSASWLVGGLSQDAPATVGRRDGQVCLARFEVNYRQPVRPGDSLRGAWRRRTADTGGGPQAATGLAFQILNHGGEAVSDGHLDVAGEFPPAPAPWPAVRFEPAPGQVHYLEDFVPGSHAGETEGRTLNDADVTAYGGFTGDNGGLHGDAPFARAGLFGAPIVQPMLVFNIGFALWLRDWCRMGTPNEGMAGHLCDRWTLHGPMFPGDTLRCRYQTLNARASRTRAGMGLVTVGLQLLNQRDAVTMSAEVVMMFPARSDAAGPL
;
A
#
# COMPACT_ATOMS: atom_id res chain seq x y z
N MET A 1 15.14 0.93 -8.02
CA MET A 1 14.02 1.40 -8.84
C MET A 1 14.33 1.06 -10.28
N LEU A 2 13.58 0.14 -10.90
CA LEU A 2 13.70 -0.13 -12.33
C LEU A 2 12.61 0.67 -13.04
N ALA A 3 13.01 1.66 -13.84
CA ALA A 3 12.11 2.38 -14.72
C ALA A 3 12.36 1.89 -16.15
N HIS A 4 11.31 1.71 -16.93
CA HIS A 4 11.43 1.46 -18.35
C HIS A 4 12.21 2.63 -18.97
N GLU A 5 13.13 2.36 -19.90
CA GLU A 5 13.95 3.41 -20.56
C GLU A 5 13.12 4.57 -21.14
N ARG A 6 11.86 4.32 -21.54
CA ARG A 6 10.92 5.33 -22.05
C ARG A 6 10.34 6.25 -20.96
N GLY A 7 10.49 5.88 -19.69
CA GLY A 7 10.13 6.70 -18.53
C GLY A 7 11.34 7.34 -17.87
N LEU A 8 12.53 7.23 -18.49
CA LEU A 8 13.73 7.93 -18.07
C LEU A 8 13.88 9.19 -18.91
N GLU A 9 13.97 10.33 -18.24
CA GLU A 9 14.32 11.59 -18.87
C GLU A 9 15.77 11.94 -18.52
N ARG A 10 16.50 12.52 -19.48
CA ARG A 10 17.84 13.04 -19.19
C ARG A 10 17.71 14.23 -18.26
N LEU A 11 18.32 14.12 -17.08
CA LEU A 11 18.41 15.24 -16.16
C LEU A 11 19.29 16.36 -16.79
N PRO A 12 18.78 17.58 -16.98
CA PRO A 12 19.59 18.68 -17.49
C PRO A 12 20.78 18.99 -16.58
N ALA A 13 21.89 19.42 -17.17
CA ALA A 13 23.07 19.83 -16.43
C ALA A 13 22.73 21.01 -15.50
N GLY A 14 23.07 20.89 -14.21
CA GLY A 14 22.84 21.91 -13.19
C GLY A 14 21.61 21.70 -12.29
N ILE A 15 20.79 20.67 -12.54
CA ILE A 15 19.71 20.29 -11.62
C ILE A 15 20.20 19.18 -10.68
N GLY A 16 20.11 19.42 -9.37
CA GLY A 16 20.44 18.43 -8.33
C GLY A 16 19.44 17.28 -8.28
N TYR A 17 19.87 16.11 -7.80
CA TYR A 17 19.02 14.92 -7.69
C TYR A 17 17.83 15.10 -6.73
N ASP A 18 18.00 15.92 -5.70
CA ASP A 18 16.96 16.32 -4.75
C ASP A 18 15.83 17.08 -5.44
N VAL A 19 16.17 18.06 -6.29
CA VAL A 19 15.20 18.79 -7.11
C VAL A 19 14.58 17.86 -8.15
N ALA A 20 15.40 17.06 -8.83
CA ALA A 20 14.96 16.11 -9.85
C ALA A 20 13.90 15.12 -9.33
N ALA A 21 14.08 14.60 -8.12
CA ALA A 21 13.16 13.67 -7.49
C ALA A 21 11.76 14.27 -7.27
N THR A 22 11.66 15.60 -7.09
CA THR A 22 10.37 16.28 -6.91
C THR A 22 9.63 16.55 -8.22
N LEU A 23 10.34 16.57 -9.35
CA LEU A 23 9.77 16.98 -10.63
C LEU A 23 8.84 15.93 -11.21
N TYR A 24 9.09 14.63 -11.00
CA TYR A 24 8.45 13.59 -11.81
C TYR A 24 6.91 13.56 -11.70
N SER A 25 6.36 13.47 -10.49
CA SER A 25 4.93 13.24 -10.31
C SER A 25 4.09 14.45 -10.73
N ALA A 26 4.27 15.60 -10.07
CA ALA A 26 3.42 16.76 -10.29
C ALA A 26 3.68 17.42 -11.67
N THR A 27 4.95 17.53 -12.08
CA THR A 27 5.32 18.14 -13.36
C THR A 27 4.93 17.26 -14.54
N GLY A 28 5.14 15.95 -14.44
CA GLY A 28 4.73 15.00 -15.47
C GLY A 28 3.21 15.03 -15.70
N VAL A 29 2.41 15.05 -14.62
CA VAL A 29 0.96 15.16 -14.73
C VAL A 29 0.53 16.51 -15.32
N GLY A 30 1.11 17.63 -14.84
CA GLY A 30 0.82 18.96 -15.37
C GLY A 30 1.15 19.08 -16.86
N HIS A 31 2.32 18.57 -17.26
CA HIS A 31 2.75 18.53 -18.65
C HIS A 31 1.81 17.67 -19.51
N ASN A 32 1.53 16.43 -19.09
CA ASN A 32 0.68 15.52 -19.85
C ASN A 32 -0.75 16.06 -20.00
N ASN A 33 -1.33 16.64 -18.93
CA ASN A 33 -2.66 17.23 -18.99
C ASN A 33 -2.71 18.42 -19.96
N THR A 34 -1.66 19.23 -19.99
CA THR A 34 -1.62 20.45 -20.82
C THR A 34 -1.27 20.14 -22.28
N ALA A 35 -0.11 19.51 -22.51
CA ALA A 35 0.44 19.29 -23.84
C ALA A 35 -0.28 18.17 -24.60
N HIS A 36 -0.67 17.10 -23.91
CA HIS A 36 -1.21 15.90 -24.56
C HIS A 36 -2.73 15.80 -24.42
N ALA A 37 -3.27 15.85 -23.20
CA ALA A 37 -4.69 15.63 -22.98
C ALA A 37 -5.57 16.81 -23.43
N ALA A 38 -5.19 18.03 -23.07
CA ALA A 38 -5.83 19.26 -23.55
C ALA A 38 -5.37 19.62 -24.97
N GLY A 39 -4.17 19.17 -25.36
CA GLY A 39 -3.63 19.41 -26.70
C GLY A 39 -3.45 20.90 -26.99
N VAL A 40 -3.00 21.66 -25.99
CA VAL A 40 -2.85 23.12 -26.07
C VAL A 40 -1.93 23.51 -27.22
N ARG A 41 -2.35 24.49 -28.00
CA ARG A 41 -1.59 25.03 -29.13
C ARG A 41 -1.18 26.47 -28.90
N VAL A 42 -0.16 26.90 -29.64
CA VAL A 42 0.27 28.30 -29.67
C VAL A 42 -0.91 29.24 -29.96
N GLY A 43 -1.01 30.32 -29.19
CA GLY A 43 -2.07 31.32 -29.30
C GLY A 43 -3.41 30.93 -28.68
N GLU A 44 -3.56 29.72 -28.12
CA GLU A 44 -4.77 29.35 -27.38
C GLU A 44 -4.83 30.00 -26.00
N HIS A 45 -6.05 30.16 -25.50
CA HIS A 45 -6.31 30.66 -24.15
C HIS A 45 -6.50 29.47 -23.21
N VAL A 46 -5.79 29.43 -22.08
CA VAL A 46 -5.83 28.31 -21.13
C VAL A 46 -6.18 28.81 -19.73
N LEU A 47 -7.15 28.17 -19.11
CA LEU A 47 -7.49 28.36 -17.69
C LEU A 47 -6.90 27.22 -16.85
N VAL A 48 -6.28 27.55 -15.72
CA VAL A 48 -5.77 26.59 -14.74
C VAL A 48 -6.34 26.91 -13.36
N THR A 49 -7.04 25.96 -12.73
CA THR A 49 -7.48 26.08 -11.33
C THR A 49 -6.57 25.31 -10.40
N GLY A 50 -6.56 25.66 -9.10
CA GLY A 50 -5.57 25.09 -8.17
C GLY A 50 -4.14 25.43 -8.62
N ALA A 51 -3.97 26.56 -9.30
CA ALA A 51 -2.78 26.89 -10.05
C ALA A 51 -1.52 26.97 -9.18
N SER A 52 -1.67 27.22 -7.88
CA SER A 52 -0.56 27.28 -6.94
C SER A 52 -0.13 25.91 -6.37
N GLY A 53 -0.82 24.82 -6.72
CA GLY A 53 -0.43 23.45 -6.33
C GLY A 53 0.53 22.83 -7.35
N GLY A 54 1.23 21.75 -6.99
CA GLY A 54 2.31 21.20 -7.83
C GLY A 54 1.91 20.89 -9.29
N VAL A 55 0.73 20.30 -9.51
CA VAL A 55 0.24 20.01 -10.87
C VAL A 55 -0.18 21.30 -11.59
N GLY A 56 -0.87 22.21 -10.88
CA GLY A 56 -1.34 23.48 -11.42
C GLY A 56 -0.20 24.39 -11.83
N SER A 57 0.85 24.50 -11.02
CA SER A 57 2.03 25.33 -11.30
C SER A 57 2.82 24.78 -12.49
N ALA A 58 2.87 23.46 -12.65
CA ALA A 58 3.46 22.83 -13.82
C ALA A 58 2.61 23.04 -15.08
N ALA A 59 1.27 23.00 -14.95
CA ALA A 59 0.36 23.27 -16.05
C ALA A 59 0.44 24.73 -16.54
N VAL A 60 0.55 25.70 -15.62
CA VAL A 60 0.78 27.12 -15.96
C VAL A 60 2.06 27.28 -16.78
N GLN A 61 3.18 26.74 -16.29
CA GLN A 61 4.46 26.81 -16.99
C GLN A 61 4.42 26.11 -18.34
N THR A 62 3.82 24.91 -18.41
CA THR A 62 3.71 24.15 -19.66
C THR A 62 2.87 24.91 -20.69
N ALA A 63 1.71 25.44 -20.29
CA ALA A 63 0.84 26.20 -21.20
C ALA A 63 1.57 27.44 -21.72
N LYS A 64 2.29 28.15 -20.84
CA LYS A 64 3.07 29.31 -21.23
C LYS A 64 4.19 28.96 -22.21
N LEU A 65 4.93 27.88 -21.96
CA LEU A 65 5.98 27.38 -22.86
C LEU A 65 5.45 26.94 -24.22
N LEU A 66 4.20 26.46 -24.29
CA LEU A 66 3.50 26.14 -25.54
C LEU A 66 2.98 27.39 -26.29
N GLY A 67 3.19 28.59 -25.75
CA GLY A 67 2.78 29.85 -26.34
C GLY A 67 1.30 30.18 -26.14
N ALA A 68 0.67 29.62 -25.11
CA ALA A 68 -0.70 29.98 -24.73
C ALA A 68 -0.74 31.27 -23.87
N THR A 69 -1.90 31.91 -23.83
CA THR A 69 -2.22 32.94 -22.82
C THR A 69 -2.88 32.26 -21.62
N VAL A 70 -2.36 32.48 -20.41
CA VAL A 70 -2.71 31.66 -19.24
C VAL A 70 -3.46 32.46 -18.17
N TRP A 71 -4.66 31.98 -17.81
CA TRP A 71 -5.43 32.40 -16.63
C TRP A 71 -5.20 31.41 -15.48
N ALA A 72 -4.60 31.86 -14.39
CA ALA A 72 -4.36 31.08 -13.19
C ALA A 72 -5.34 31.47 -12.08
N VAL A 73 -6.10 30.51 -11.56
CA VAL A 73 -7.03 30.71 -10.44
C VAL A 73 -6.40 30.19 -9.15
N THR A 74 -6.39 31.04 -8.13
CA THR A 74 -5.94 30.72 -6.77
C THR A 74 -6.91 31.26 -5.73
N SER A 75 -6.93 30.68 -4.53
CA SER A 75 -7.71 31.21 -3.40
C SER A 75 -6.92 32.19 -2.53
N SER A 76 -5.64 32.43 -2.84
CA SER A 76 -4.70 33.15 -1.98
C SER A 76 -4.03 34.30 -2.71
N GLU A 77 -4.30 35.53 -2.27
CA GLU A 77 -3.64 36.74 -2.79
C GLU A 77 -2.11 36.67 -2.65
N ALA A 78 -1.64 36.14 -1.52
CA ALA A 78 -0.21 35.97 -1.26
C ALA A 78 0.52 35.08 -2.29
N LYS A 79 -0.19 34.31 -3.12
CA LYS A 79 0.39 33.42 -4.15
C LYS A 79 0.31 34.02 -5.56
N ALA A 80 -0.25 35.22 -5.72
CA ALA A 80 -0.50 35.81 -7.02
C ALA A 80 0.81 36.17 -7.76
N GLU A 81 1.75 36.82 -7.06
CA GLU A 81 3.06 37.16 -7.63
C GLU A 81 3.85 35.93 -8.05
N ALA A 82 3.83 34.86 -7.24
CA ALA A 82 4.46 33.60 -7.60
C ALA A 82 3.89 33.02 -8.89
N LEU A 83 2.56 33.07 -9.08
CA LEU A 83 1.92 32.58 -10.31
C LEU A 83 2.29 33.41 -11.54
N ARG A 84 2.41 34.74 -11.40
CA ARG A 84 2.91 35.62 -12.47
C ARG A 84 4.35 35.25 -12.83
N GLY A 85 5.20 35.03 -11.82
CA GLY A 85 6.58 34.57 -12.01
C GLY A 85 6.69 33.22 -12.73
N LEU A 86 5.68 32.35 -12.57
CA LEU A 86 5.59 31.06 -13.28
C LEU A 86 5.03 31.17 -14.70
N GLY A 87 4.63 32.37 -15.14
CA GLY A 87 4.17 32.63 -16.50
C GLY A 87 2.66 32.78 -16.68
N ALA A 88 1.88 32.92 -15.59
CA ALA A 88 0.47 33.29 -15.70
C ALA A 88 0.33 34.74 -16.21
N ASP A 89 -0.41 34.94 -17.30
CA ASP A 89 -0.72 36.26 -17.86
C ASP A 89 -1.79 36.97 -17.03
N HIS A 90 -2.76 36.19 -16.54
CA HIS A 90 -3.87 36.66 -15.73
C HIS A 90 -3.96 35.82 -14.46
N VAL A 91 -4.02 36.46 -13.29
CA VAL A 91 -4.23 35.78 -12.01
C VAL A 91 -5.56 36.22 -11.42
N ILE A 92 -6.41 35.24 -11.11
CA ILE A 92 -7.71 35.45 -10.51
C ILE A 92 -7.68 34.89 -9.09
N VAL A 93 -7.83 35.77 -8.10
CA VAL A 93 -7.94 35.36 -6.70
C VAL A 93 -9.41 35.19 -6.34
N ASN A 94 -9.85 33.94 -6.28
CA ASN A 94 -11.25 33.60 -6.10
C ASN A 94 -11.42 32.26 -5.38
N ALA A 95 -11.96 32.30 -4.16
CA ALA A 95 -12.29 31.13 -3.37
C ALA A 95 -13.70 30.57 -3.66
N GLY A 96 -14.58 31.35 -4.30
CA GLY A 96 -16.02 31.08 -4.48
C GLY A 96 -16.41 30.42 -5.80
N GLY A 97 -15.46 30.06 -6.67
CA GLY A 97 -15.72 29.29 -7.89
C GLY A 97 -16.41 30.07 -9.03
N ASP A 98 -16.69 31.36 -8.87
CA ASP A 98 -17.33 32.21 -9.88
C ASP A 98 -16.35 32.99 -10.78
N PHE A 99 -15.07 32.59 -10.79
CA PHE A 99 -14.00 33.15 -11.61
C PHE A 99 -14.33 33.21 -13.11
N HIS A 100 -15.24 32.36 -13.60
CA HIS A 100 -15.70 32.37 -14.99
C HIS A 100 -16.24 33.73 -15.45
N LYS A 101 -16.85 34.52 -14.55
CA LYS A 101 -17.31 35.87 -14.88
C LYS A 101 -16.15 36.78 -15.30
N GLN A 102 -15.04 36.70 -14.56
CA GLN A 102 -13.84 37.47 -14.85
C GLN A 102 -13.13 36.94 -16.10
N VAL A 103 -13.02 35.62 -16.26
CA VAL A 103 -12.47 35.01 -17.48
C VAL A 103 -13.26 35.47 -18.71
N LEU A 104 -14.58 35.43 -18.68
CA LEU A 104 -15.43 35.88 -19.78
C LEU A 104 -15.24 37.38 -20.04
N LYS A 105 -15.17 38.21 -18.99
CA LYS A 105 -14.91 39.64 -19.14
C LYS A 105 -13.57 39.91 -19.84
N GLU A 106 -12.51 39.25 -19.40
CA GLU A 106 -11.14 39.44 -19.91
C GLU A 106 -10.95 38.85 -21.32
N THR A 107 -11.73 37.84 -21.68
CA THR A 107 -11.72 37.23 -23.02
C THR A 107 -12.74 37.84 -23.99
N GLY A 108 -13.39 38.95 -23.63
CA GLY A 108 -14.39 39.62 -24.47
C GLY A 108 -15.62 38.74 -24.75
N GLY A 109 -16.04 37.94 -23.77
CA GLY A 109 -17.15 37.01 -23.84
C GLY A 109 -16.84 35.69 -24.56
N LYS A 110 -15.63 35.52 -25.09
CA LYS A 110 -15.29 34.35 -25.92
C LYS A 110 -14.92 33.11 -25.11
N GLY A 111 -14.49 33.25 -23.86
CA GLY A 111 -13.96 32.15 -23.05
C GLY A 111 -12.58 31.66 -23.49
N VAL A 112 -12.09 30.62 -22.80
CA VAL A 112 -10.79 29.95 -23.01
C VAL A 112 -10.93 28.71 -23.89
N ASP A 113 -9.88 28.34 -24.62
CA ASP A 113 -9.88 27.16 -25.49
C ASP A 113 -9.71 25.84 -24.72
N ALA A 114 -9.01 25.89 -23.57
CA ALA A 114 -8.86 24.75 -22.67
C ALA A 114 -8.93 25.16 -21.19
N ALA A 115 -9.44 24.24 -20.35
CA ALA A 115 -9.46 24.39 -18.90
C ALA A 115 -8.85 23.15 -18.22
N ILE A 116 -7.84 23.38 -17.39
CA ILE A 116 -7.13 22.37 -16.61
C ILE A 116 -7.57 22.52 -15.15
N ASP A 117 -8.41 21.59 -14.70
CA ASP A 117 -8.99 21.62 -13.37
C ASP A 117 -8.21 20.72 -12.41
N CYS A 118 -7.46 21.33 -11.48
CA CYS A 118 -6.70 20.61 -10.45
C CYS A 118 -7.40 20.57 -9.09
N VAL A 119 -8.64 21.07 -8.98
CA VAL A 119 -9.39 21.11 -7.71
C VAL A 119 -10.64 20.23 -7.77
N GLY A 120 -11.36 20.20 -8.89
CA GLY A 120 -12.52 19.33 -9.10
C GLY A 120 -13.85 19.96 -8.72
N SER A 121 -14.66 19.28 -7.90
CA SER A 121 -16.07 19.62 -7.64
C SER A 121 -16.39 21.12 -7.42
N PRO A 122 -15.63 21.90 -6.63
CA PRO A 122 -15.97 23.32 -6.40
C PRO A 122 -15.68 24.24 -7.60
N THR A 123 -14.77 23.86 -8.49
CA THR A 123 -14.29 24.68 -9.62
C THR A 123 -14.84 24.21 -10.97
N LEU A 124 -15.31 22.97 -11.05
CA LEU A 124 -15.73 22.32 -12.29
C LEU A 124 -16.74 23.15 -13.10
N ASN A 125 -17.78 23.67 -12.44
CA ASN A 125 -18.80 24.49 -13.08
C ASN A 125 -18.24 25.83 -13.59
N GLY A 126 -17.32 26.43 -12.85
CA GLY A 126 -16.61 27.64 -13.30
C GLY A 126 -15.76 27.35 -14.52
N CYS A 127 -15.04 26.23 -14.55
CA CYS A 127 -14.26 25.80 -15.72
C CYS A 127 -15.16 25.59 -16.94
N LEU A 128 -16.27 24.87 -16.78
CA LEU A 128 -17.26 24.62 -17.86
C LEU A 128 -17.78 25.92 -18.46
N ARG A 129 -18.14 26.89 -17.62
CA ARG A 129 -18.64 28.21 -18.03
C ARG A 129 -17.58 29.13 -18.62
N SER A 130 -16.30 28.81 -18.39
CA SER A 130 -15.18 29.60 -18.91
C SER A 130 -14.78 29.19 -20.32
N LEU A 131 -15.23 28.03 -20.82
CA LEU A 131 -14.80 27.50 -22.10
C LEU A 131 -15.47 28.20 -23.29
N ARG A 132 -14.70 28.37 -24.35
CA ARG A 132 -15.15 28.83 -25.64
C ARG A 132 -16.06 27.78 -26.29
N LEU A 133 -17.24 28.21 -26.71
CA LEU A 133 -18.15 27.39 -27.52
C LEU A 133 -17.74 27.49 -28.99
N ARG A 134 -17.37 26.37 -29.62
CA ARG A 134 -17.13 26.29 -31.07
C ARG A 134 -18.35 25.67 -31.78
N PRO A 135 -18.80 26.22 -32.93
CA PRO A 135 -19.81 25.56 -33.76
C PRO A 135 -19.28 24.21 -34.22
N GLY A 136 -19.97 23.11 -33.90
CA GLY A 136 -19.52 21.74 -34.16
C GLY A 136 -19.07 20.92 -32.94
N GLY A 137 -19.10 21.50 -31.73
CA GLY A 137 -19.02 20.76 -30.47
C GLY A 137 -17.79 21.07 -29.61
N GLY A 138 -17.97 21.97 -28.65
CA GLY A 138 -17.34 21.96 -27.32
C GLY A 138 -15.86 22.36 -27.20
N GLY A 139 -15.57 23.37 -26.37
CA GLY A 139 -14.22 23.63 -25.84
C GLY A 139 -13.65 22.41 -25.09
N ARG A 140 -12.32 22.28 -25.05
CA ARG A 140 -11.66 21.10 -24.50
C ARG A 140 -11.55 21.20 -22.97
N GLN A 141 -12.41 20.48 -22.25
CA GLN A 141 -12.25 20.22 -20.82
C GLN A 141 -12.08 18.72 -20.58
N ARG A 142 -10.99 18.34 -19.92
CA ARG A 142 -10.80 16.96 -19.45
C ARG A 142 -10.18 16.99 -18.06
N GLY A 143 -10.90 16.40 -17.10
CA GLY A 143 -10.33 16.03 -15.80
C GLY A 143 -9.41 14.80 -15.94
N HIS A 144 -8.83 14.37 -14.82
CA HIS A 144 -7.90 13.24 -14.74
C HIS A 144 -8.36 12.04 -15.60
N PRO A 145 -7.54 11.55 -16.55
CA PRO A 145 -7.90 10.34 -17.28
C PRO A 145 -7.84 9.14 -16.30
N PRO A 146 -8.81 8.20 -16.35
CA PRO A 146 -8.58 6.89 -15.77
C PRO A 146 -7.42 6.24 -16.53
N LEU A 147 -6.47 5.69 -15.77
CA LEU A 147 -5.38 4.88 -16.33
C LEU A 147 -5.99 3.78 -17.18
N ARG A 148 -5.74 3.81 -18.50
CA ARG A 148 -6.11 2.70 -19.39
C ARG A 148 -5.11 1.57 -19.18
N THR A 149 -5.58 0.39 -18.79
CA THR A 149 -4.77 -0.82 -18.87
C THR A 149 -4.64 -1.27 -20.33
N GLU A 150 -3.56 -1.98 -20.66
CA GLU A 150 -3.25 -2.46 -22.02
C GLU A 150 -4.30 -3.43 -22.62
N SER A 151 -5.35 -3.78 -21.87
CA SER A 151 -6.43 -4.69 -22.29
C SER A 151 -7.70 -3.99 -22.81
N GLY A 152 -7.75 -2.66 -22.86
CA GLY A 152 -8.89 -1.93 -23.46
C GLY A 152 -10.25 -2.10 -22.75
N LEU A 153 -10.28 -2.68 -21.54
CA LEU A 153 -11.50 -2.82 -20.73
C LEU A 153 -11.47 -1.86 -19.52
N PRO A 154 -12.60 -1.23 -19.16
CA PRO A 154 -12.66 -0.39 -17.97
C PRO A 154 -12.58 -1.24 -16.69
N ALA A 155 -11.71 -0.83 -15.76
CA ALA A 155 -11.71 -1.34 -14.38
C ALA A 155 -12.94 -0.79 -13.62
N PRO A 156 -13.58 -1.58 -12.74
CA PRO A 156 -14.79 -1.17 -12.06
C PRO A 156 -14.48 -0.19 -10.93
N ALA A 157 -14.89 1.06 -11.09
CA ALA A 157 -15.21 1.96 -10.00
C ALA A 157 -16.67 2.42 -10.17
N GLN A 158 -17.53 1.93 -9.28
CA GLN A 158 -18.84 2.49 -8.94
C GLN A 158 -18.62 3.92 -8.41
N LEU A 159 -19.42 4.97 -8.66
CA LEU A 159 -20.84 5.09 -8.96
C LEU A 159 -21.19 6.37 -9.77
N ALA A 160 -22.17 6.20 -10.66
CA ALA A 160 -23.35 7.04 -10.95
C ALA A 160 -23.29 8.59 -10.88
N HIS A 161 -23.44 9.26 -12.03
CA HIS A 161 -24.73 9.77 -12.55
C HIS A 161 -24.51 10.60 -13.84
N HIS A 162 -25.04 10.14 -14.97
CA HIS A 162 -25.43 11.03 -16.07
C HIS A 162 -26.53 10.39 -16.91
N ARG A 163 -27.73 10.97 -16.83
CA ARG A 163 -28.56 11.40 -17.97
C ARG A 163 -29.83 12.06 -17.42
N LEU A 164 -29.79 13.38 -17.23
CA LEU A 164 -31.01 14.18 -17.23
C LEU A 164 -31.14 14.78 -18.63
N ARG A 165 -31.99 14.15 -19.46
CA ARG A 165 -32.66 14.85 -20.56
C ARG A 165 -33.81 15.63 -19.92
N GLN A 166 -33.84 16.93 -20.14
CA GLN A 166 -34.98 17.76 -19.79
C GLN A 166 -36.14 17.41 -20.72
N CYS A 167 -37.28 16.98 -20.16
CA CYS A 167 -38.57 16.98 -20.82
C CYS A 167 -39.52 17.86 -19.98
N HIS A 168 -40.30 18.70 -20.64
CA HIS A 168 -41.25 19.66 -20.09
C HIS A 168 -42.40 19.02 -19.27
N PRO A 169 -43.09 19.79 -18.41
CA PRO A 169 -43.96 19.25 -17.37
C PRO A 169 -45.39 19.01 -17.87
N CYS A 170 -46.01 17.94 -17.39
CA CYS A 170 -47.47 17.81 -17.36
C CYS A 170 -47.93 17.26 -16.00
N ARG A 171 -49.05 17.79 -15.53
CA ARG A 171 -49.63 17.72 -14.17
C ARG A 171 -50.15 16.33 -13.75
N PRO A 172 -50.47 16.13 -12.44
CA PRO A 172 -50.63 14.81 -11.82
C PRO A 172 -52.10 14.35 -11.69
N ALA A 173 -52.29 13.03 -11.61
CA ALA A 173 -53.45 12.36 -10.99
C ALA A 173 -52.96 11.01 -10.43
N ARG A 174 -52.85 10.87 -9.09
CA ARG A 174 -53.83 10.31 -8.13
C ARG A 174 -53.79 8.78 -7.99
N ASP A 175 -53.41 8.37 -6.78
CA ASP A 175 -53.72 7.19 -5.96
C ASP A 175 -54.27 5.90 -6.60
N HIS A 176 -53.68 4.75 -6.21
CA HIS A 176 -54.34 3.74 -5.37
C HIS A 176 -53.34 2.69 -4.84
N GLY A 177 -53.61 2.20 -3.63
CA GLY A 177 -52.78 1.29 -2.82
C GLY A 177 -52.86 -0.21 -3.17
N PRO A 178 -52.46 -1.10 -2.23
CA PRO A 178 -51.64 -2.28 -2.54
C PRO A 178 -52.41 -3.61 -2.60
N GLY A 179 -51.82 -4.61 -3.28
CA GLY A 179 -52.28 -6.00 -3.29
C GLY A 179 -51.11 -6.99 -3.49
N ALA A 180 -51.06 -8.01 -2.64
CA ALA A 180 -49.98 -9.00 -2.49
C ALA A 180 -50.19 -10.27 -3.39
N PRO A 181 -49.51 -11.43 -3.18
CA PRO A 181 -48.55 -12.00 -4.13
C PRO A 181 -48.97 -13.37 -4.73
N GLY A 182 -48.20 -13.90 -5.70
CA GLY A 182 -48.37 -15.25 -6.26
C GLY A 182 -47.15 -15.79 -7.02
N PRO A 183 -47.03 -17.12 -7.25
CA PRO A 183 -45.80 -17.87 -6.93
C PRO A 183 -45.04 -18.50 -8.12
N ALA A 184 -43.95 -19.19 -7.77
CA ALA A 184 -42.95 -19.85 -8.60
C ALA A 184 -43.43 -21.02 -9.49
N ALA A 185 -42.71 -21.28 -10.59
CA ALA A 185 -42.76 -22.54 -11.34
C ALA A 185 -41.41 -22.89 -11.99
N ALA A 186 -41.18 -24.20 -12.13
CA ALA A 186 -39.92 -24.91 -12.32
C ALA A 186 -39.56 -25.23 -13.80
N ALA A 187 -38.41 -25.89 -13.96
CA ALA A 187 -37.67 -26.24 -15.17
C ALA A 187 -38.29 -27.35 -16.06
N ASP A 188 -37.86 -27.40 -17.33
CA ASP A 188 -38.04 -28.50 -18.30
C ASP A 188 -36.69 -28.82 -18.99
N PRO A 189 -36.23 -30.10 -19.03
CA PRO A 189 -35.01 -30.52 -19.73
C PRO A 189 -35.32 -31.21 -21.08
N ARG A 190 -34.43 -31.11 -22.06
CA ARG A 190 -34.35 -32.07 -23.19
C ARG A 190 -33.03 -31.97 -23.96
N SER A 191 -32.31 -33.09 -24.03
CA SER A 191 -31.26 -33.39 -25.04
C SER A 191 -31.84 -34.24 -26.16
N PRO A 192 -31.11 -34.40 -27.28
CA PRO A 192 -30.66 -35.76 -27.60
C PRO A 192 -29.22 -35.85 -28.12
N ALA A 193 -28.68 -37.06 -27.99
CA ALA A 193 -27.33 -37.49 -28.35
C ALA A 193 -27.19 -37.91 -29.82
N THR A 194 -25.98 -37.79 -30.36
CA THR A 194 -25.43 -38.66 -31.41
C THR A 194 -23.95 -38.93 -31.12
N GLY A 195 -23.52 -40.17 -31.28
CA GLY A 195 -22.16 -40.64 -31.01
C GLY A 195 -21.42 -41.05 -32.27
N ALA A 196 -20.09 -41.00 -32.23
CA ALA A 196 -19.18 -41.85 -33.02
C ALA A 196 -17.79 -41.83 -32.36
N GLY A 197 -17.17 -43.01 -32.25
CA GLY A 197 -16.02 -43.26 -31.39
C GLY A 197 -14.64 -42.86 -31.91
N GLY A 198 -13.65 -42.96 -31.03
CA GLY A 198 -12.24 -42.75 -31.37
C GLY A 198 -11.31 -42.75 -30.16
N ARG A 199 -10.87 -43.95 -29.74
CA ARG A 199 -9.58 -44.30 -29.10
C ARG A 199 -9.05 -43.45 -27.92
N ARG A 200 -9.04 -44.07 -26.74
CA ARG A 200 -8.17 -43.70 -25.60
C ARG A 200 -6.71 -44.12 -25.87
N PRO A 201 -5.73 -43.32 -25.42
CA PRO A 201 -4.45 -43.84 -24.92
C PRO A 201 -4.42 -43.80 -23.38
N SER A 202 -3.95 -44.90 -22.79
CA SER A 202 -3.58 -45.02 -21.37
C SER A 202 -2.15 -44.47 -21.12
N PRO A 203 -1.76 -44.23 -19.86
CA PRO A 203 -0.87 -43.13 -19.46
C PRO A 203 0.61 -43.52 -19.42
N ALA A 204 1.50 -42.57 -19.73
CA ALA A 204 2.93 -42.69 -19.50
C ALA A 204 3.37 -41.79 -18.33
N GLY A 205 3.86 -42.41 -17.26
CA GLY A 205 5.02 -41.91 -16.48
C GLY A 205 4.85 -40.67 -15.61
N GLY A 206 3.89 -40.65 -14.68
CA GLY A 206 3.85 -39.63 -13.61
C GLY A 206 4.70 -40.05 -12.40
N SER A 207 5.86 -39.42 -12.19
CA SER A 207 6.61 -39.54 -10.94
C SER A 207 5.74 -39.06 -9.77
N ARG A 208 5.36 -39.97 -8.86
CA ARG A 208 4.65 -39.64 -7.63
C ARG A 208 5.57 -38.82 -6.72
N ARG A 209 5.51 -37.48 -6.83
CA ARG A 209 5.93 -36.60 -5.74
C ARG A 209 4.97 -36.85 -4.57
N ARG A 210 5.48 -37.44 -3.49
CA ARG A 210 4.76 -37.54 -2.21
C ARG A 210 4.35 -36.11 -1.81
N ARG A 211 3.05 -35.82 -1.81
CA ARG A 211 2.49 -34.64 -1.14
C ARG A 211 2.93 -34.71 0.32
N ALA A 212 3.67 -33.71 0.78
CA ALA A 212 3.79 -33.45 2.21
C ALA A 212 2.37 -33.22 2.74
N ALA A 213 2.00 -33.90 3.83
CA ALA A 213 0.70 -33.74 4.46
C ALA A 213 0.52 -32.26 4.85
N GLY A 214 -0.40 -31.57 4.17
CA GLY A 214 -0.81 -30.22 4.56
C GLY A 214 -1.41 -30.26 5.97
N ALA A 215 -1.20 -29.19 6.74
CA ALA A 215 -1.88 -28.99 8.02
C ALA A 215 -3.40 -29.24 7.84
N PRO A 216 -4.08 -29.85 8.82
CA PRO A 216 -5.50 -30.17 8.69
C PRO A 216 -6.29 -28.90 8.35
N ALA A 217 -7.26 -29.05 7.44
CA ALA A 217 -8.16 -27.99 7.04
C ALA A 217 -8.80 -27.40 8.31
N VAL A 218 -8.49 -26.13 8.57
CA VAL A 218 -9.09 -25.38 9.66
C VAL A 218 -10.58 -25.30 9.42
N THR A 219 -11.41 -25.51 10.45
CA THR A 219 -12.82 -25.10 10.42
C THR A 219 -12.86 -23.57 10.36
N THR A 220 -12.90 -23.07 9.12
CA THR A 220 -12.89 -21.64 8.81
C THR A 220 -14.20 -20.99 9.23
N GLN A 221 -14.13 -19.92 10.02
CA GLN A 221 -15.29 -19.13 10.42
C GLN A 221 -15.55 -17.97 9.45
N GLY A 222 -14.50 -17.42 8.85
CA GLY A 222 -14.60 -16.37 7.85
C GLY A 222 -13.38 -16.32 6.95
N GLU A 223 -13.53 -15.67 5.80
CA GLU A 223 -12.46 -15.41 4.84
C GLU A 223 -12.43 -13.93 4.47
N THR A 224 -11.25 -13.41 4.17
CA THR A 224 -11.11 -12.09 3.55
C THR A 224 -11.33 -12.16 2.05
N ALA A 225 -11.69 -11.02 1.43
CA ALA A 225 -11.69 -10.92 -0.02
C ALA A 225 -10.30 -11.28 -0.61
N PRO A 226 -10.25 -12.02 -1.74
CA PRO A 226 -8.98 -12.36 -2.37
C PRO A 226 -8.34 -11.14 -3.06
N ARG A 227 -7.01 -11.05 -2.99
CA ARG A 227 -6.23 -10.02 -3.68
C ARG A 227 -5.01 -10.64 -4.37
N THR A 228 -4.83 -10.30 -5.64
CA THR A 228 -3.68 -10.75 -6.43
C THR A 228 -2.47 -9.85 -6.20
N VAL A 229 -1.33 -10.47 -5.91
CA VAL A 229 -0.05 -9.80 -5.69
C VAL A 229 0.54 -9.43 -7.04
N GLY A 230 0.62 -8.14 -7.33
CA GLY A 230 1.35 -7.62 -8.49
C GLY A 230 2.81 -7.28 -8.17
N ALA A 231 3.63 -7.22 -9.21
CA ALA A 231 5.00 -6.67 -9.12
C ALA A 231 5.03 -5.24 -8.54
N HIS A 232 3.99 -4.45 -8.84
CA HIS A 232 3.83 -3.10 -8.34
C HIS A 232 3.50 -3.08 -6.84
N ASP A 233 2.71 -4.04 -6.34
CA ASP A 233 2.41 -4.15 -4.91
C ASP A 233 3.68 -4.39 -4.10
N ILE A 234 4.56 -5.28 -4.58
CA ILE A 234 5.86 -5.57 -3.95
C ILE A 234 6.73 -4.31 -3.89
N SER A 235 6.79 -3.57 -5.01
CA SER A 235 7.60 -2.35 -5.10
C SER A 235 7.02 -1.21 -4.25
N ALA A 236 5.69 -1.08 -4.20
CA ALA A 236 5.00 -0.10 -3.38
C ALA A 236 5.19 -0.39 -1.89
N PHE A 237 5.06 -1.66 -1.48
CA PHE A 237 5.30 -2.06 -0.10
C PHE A 237 6.74 -1.78 0.33
N ALA A 238 7.73 -2.09 -0.50
CA ALA A 238 9.13 -1.70 -0.26
C ALA A 238 9.29 -0.19 -0.02
N GLY A 239 8.62 0.63 -0.85
CA GLY A 239 8.62 2.09 -0.69
C GLY A 239 7.97 2.59 0.60
N LEU A 240 6.92 1.91 1.06
CA LEU A 240 6.21 2.27 2.29
C LEU A 240 7.02 1.94 3.55
N VAL A 241 7.60 0.74 3.60
CA VAL A 241 8.21 0.22 4.83
C VAL A 241 9.72 0.35 4.86
N GLY A 242 10.37 0.59 3.72
CA GLY A 242 11.82 0.74 3.59
C GLY A 242 12.59 -0.56 3.38
N ASP A 243 11.91 -1.69 3.16
CA ASP A 243 12.57 -2.96 2.85
C ASP A 243 12.88 -3.05 1.34
N TYR A 244 14.11 -2.65 1.00
CA TYR A 244 14.64 -2.68 -0.36
C TYR A 244 15.51 -3.91 -0.64
N ASN A 245 15.34 -5.01 0.11
CA ASN A 245 16.12 -6.22 -0.12
C ASN A 245 16.00 -6.70 -1.58
N ARG A 246 17.13 -7.08 -2.17
CA ARG A 246 17.23 -7.51 -3.58
C ARG A 246 16.34 -8.69 -3.89
N ILE A 247 16.06 -9.56 -2.92
CA ILE A 247 15.16 -10.71 -3.09
C ILE A 247 13.73 -10.31 -3.52
N HIS A 248 13.32 -9.07 -3.23
CA HIS A 248 12.01 -8.53 -3.57
C HIS A 248 12.00 -7.69 -4.85
N LEU A 249 13.15 -7.09 -5.21
CA LEU A 249 13.21 -6.03 -6.22
C LEU A 249 14.05 -6.38 -7.46
N ASP A 250 14.88 -7.41 -7.39
CA ASP A 250 15.76 -7.86 -8.46
C ASP A 250 15.38 -9.27 -8.92
N ASP A 251 14.72 -9.35 -10.09
CA ASP A 251 14.26 -10.61 -10.69
C ASP A 251 15.41 -11.59 -11.01
N ARG A 252 16.66 -11.11 -11.09
CA ARG A 252 17.84 -11.93 -11.41
C ARG A 252 18.56 -12.44 -10.18
N TRP A 253 18.26 -11.90 -9.00
CA TRP A 253 18.98 -12.20 -7.77
C TRP A 253 18.82 -13.66 -7.32
N GLN A 254 17.63 -14.23 -7.51
CA GLN A 254 17.36 -15.62 -7.19
C GLN A 254 16.88 -16.36 -8.43
N ALA A 255 17.38 -17.59 -8.66
CA ALA A 255 17.03 -18.42 -9.81
C ALA A 255 15.52 -18.69 -9.98
N GLY A 256 14.74 -18.56 -8.90
CA GLY A 256 13.28 -18.69 -8.93
C GLY A 256 12.53 -17.40 -9.30
N GLY A 257 13.22 -16.28 -9.55
CA GLY A 257 12.64 -14.95 -9.65
C GLY A 257 12.28 -14.35 -8.29
N ARG A 258 11.96 -13.05 -8.26
CA ARG A 258 11.64 -12.33 -7.01
C ARG A 258 10.43 -12.91 -6.28
N ILE A 259 10.39 -12.68 -4.98
CA ILE A 259 9.28 -13.04 -4.11
C ILE A 259 8.73 -11.77 -3.43
N ALA A 260 7.47 -11.78 -3.04
CA ALA A 260 6.91 -10.70 -2.23
C ALA A 260 7.51 -10.71 -0.82
N HIS A 261 7.49 -9.55 -0.15
CA HIS A 261 7.80 -9.45 1.27
C HIS A 261 6.84 -10.35 2.06
N GLY A 262 7.36 -11.17 2.98
CA GLY A 262 6.51 -12.01 3.83
C GLY A 262 5.47 -11.16 4.58
N LEU A 263 5.92 -10.02 5.10
CA LEU A 263 5.10 -9.05 5.81
C LEU A 263 4.03 -8.36 4.96
N LEU A 264 4.16 -8.32 3.63
CA LEU A 264 3.11 -7.80 2.75
C LEU A 264 1.83 -8.62 2.90
N SER A 265 1.95 -9.95 2.84
CA SER A 265 0.81 -10.86 2.94
C SER A 265 0.11 -10.77 4.31
N ALA A 266 0.90 -10.71 5.38
CA ALA A 266 0.40 -10.51 6.75
C ALA A 266 -0.32 -9.16 6.91
N SER A 267 0.23 -8.11 6.30
CA SER A 267 -0.35 -6.76 6.34
C SER A 267 -1.71 -6.71 5.62
N TRP A 268 -1.83 -7.40 4.47
CA TRP A 268 -3.10 -7.52 3.75
C TRP A 268 -4.13 -8.35 4.49
N LEU A 269 -3.72 -9.41 5.21
CA LEU A 269 -4.62 -10.15 6.09
C LEU A 269 -5.24 -9.23 7.15
N VAL A 270 -4.42 -8.45 7.87
CA VAL A 270 -4.89 -7.56 8.94
C VAL A 270 -5.81 -6.46 8.37
N GLY A 271 -5.47 -5.90 7.22
CA GLY A 271 -6.32 -4.95 6.51
C GLY A 271 -7.64 -5.56 6.05
N GLY A 272 -7.61 -6.75 5.45
CA GLY A 272 -8.80 -7.49 5.04
C GLY A 272 -9.71 -7.84 6.22
N LEU A 273 -9.15 -8.30 7.35
CA LEU A 273 -9.91 -8.51 8.58
C LEU A 273 -10.56 -7.23 9.09
N SER A 274 -9.89 -6.09 8.94
CA SER A 274 -10.42 -4.78 9.35
C SER A 274 -11.62 -4.35 8.49
N GLN A 275 -11.70 -4.80 7.24
CA GLN A 275 -12.84 -4.53 6.34
C GLN A 275 -13.96 -5.57 6.47
N ASP A 276 -13.60 -6.86 6.46
CA ASP A 276 -14.55 -7.97 6.37
C ASP A 276 -15.06 -8.44 7.74
N ALA A 277 -14.28 -8.22 8.81
CA ALA A 277 -14.61 -8.60 10.17
C ALA A 277 -14.33 -7.49 11.22
N PRO A 278 -14.74 -6.24 10.99
CA PRO A 278 -14.34 -5.09 11.81
C PRO A 278 -14.69 -5.23 13.30
N ALA A 279 -15.82 -5.84 13.62
CA ALA A 279 -16.21 -6.09 15.01
C ALA A 279 -15.30 -7.10 15.71
N THR A 280 -14.78 -8.08 14.97
CA THR A 280 -13.92 -9.13 15.51
C THR A 280 -12.51 -8.61 15.82
N VAL A 281 -12.03 -7.63 15.06
CA VAL A 281 -10.72 -7.00 15.25
C VAL A 281 -10.82 -5.58 15.84
N GLY A 282 -11.91 -5.27 16.55
CA GLY A 282 -11.99 -4.06 17.38
C GLY A 282 -12.16 -2.73 16.67
N ARG A 283 -12.56 -2.74 15.40
CA ARG A 283 -12.62 -1.53 14.56
C ARG A 283 -13.91 -0.72 14.70
N ARG A 284 -14.87 -1.16 15.53
CA ARG A 284 -16.18 -0.50 15.69
C ARG A 284 -16.26 0.44 16.89
N ASP A 285 -15.63 0.10 18.00
CA ASP A 285 -15.70 0.86 19.26
C ASP A 285 -14.37 1.58 19.59
N GLY A 286 -13.28 1.19 18.94
CA GLY A 286 -11.96 1.78 19.15
C GLY A 286 -11.37 1.48 20.52
N GLN A 287 -11.91 0.49 21.24
CA GLN A 287 -11.49 0.16 22.61
C GLN A 287 -10.44 -0.95 22.65
N VAL A 288 -10.16 -1.60 21.51
CA VAL A 288 -9.11 -2.61 21.40
C VAL A 288 -8.25 -2.36 20.16
N CYS A 289 -7.00 -2.80 20.22
CA CYS A 289 -6.04 -2.71 19.12
C CYS A 289 -5.30 -4.04 18.94
N LEU A 290 -4.65 -4.23 17.80
CA LEU A 290 -3.78 -5.39 17.56
C LEU A 290 -2.63 -5.39 18.59
N ALA A 291 -2.63 -6.39 19.46
CA ALA A 291 -1.76 -6.45 20.63
C ALA A 291 -0.66 -7.50 20.48
N ARG A 292 -0.95 -8.63 19.83
CA ARG A 292 0.01 -9.69 19.53
C ARG A 292 -0.20 -10.24 18.15
N PHE A 293 0.89 -10.67 17.53
CA PHE A 293 0.86 -11.29 16.22
C PHE A 293 1.99 -12.31 16.13
N GLU A 294 1.64 -13.52 15.72
CA GLU A 294 2.58 -14.54 15.30
C GLU A 294 2.24 -14.97 13.88
N VAL A 295 3.24 -15.03 13.02
CA VAL A 295 3.13 -15.59 11.68
C VAL A 295 4.28 -16.54 11.41
N ASN A 296 3.96 -17.65 10.77
CA ASN A 296 4.89 -18.65 10.28
C ASN A 296 4.81 -18.67 8.75
N TYR A 297 5.93 -18.39 8.10
CA TYR A 297 6.04 -18.40 6.64
C TYR A 297 6.27 -19.83 6.15
N ARG A 298 5.36 -20.34 5.31
CA ARG A 298 5.39 -21.72 4.82
C ARG A 298 6.04 -21.84 3.45
N GLN A 299 5.77 -20.86 2.60
CA GLN A 299 6.29 -20.81 1.23
C GLN A 299 6.31 -19.36 0.73
N PRO A 300 7.22 -19.03 -0.21
CA PRO A 300 7.28 -17.69 -0.76
C PRO A 300 6.03 -17.37 -1.56
N VAL A 301 5.58 -16.12 -1.45
CA VAL A 301 4.55 -15.54 -2.30
C VAL A 301 5.21 -14.93 -3.52
N ARG A 302 4.62 -15.10 -4.70
CA ARG A 302 5.15 -14.60 -5.97
C ARG A 302 4.19 -13.64 -6.66
N PRO A 303 4.69 -12.76 -7.55
CA PRO A 303 3.83 -12.01 -8.46
C PRO A 303 2.87 -12.95 -9.20
N GLY A 304 1.58 -12.60 -9.23
CA GLY A 304 0.51 -13.39 -9.80
C GLY A 304 -0.25 -14.27 -8.79
N ASP A 305 0.29 -14.50 -7.60
CA ASP A 305 -0.43 -15.24 -6.56
C ASP A 305 -1.63 -14.42 -6.06
N SER A 306 -2.81 -15.05 -6.03
CA SER A 306 -3.99 -14.49 -5.37
C SER A 306 -4.08 -15.01 -3.95
N LEU A 307 -4.11 -14.09 -2.98
CA LEU A 307 -4.08 -14.38 -1.56
C LEU A 307 -5.43 -14.06 -0.92
N ARG A 308 -5.86 -14.91 0.01
CA ARG A 308 -6.98 -14.64 0.92
C ARG A 308 -6.66 -15.14 2.33
N GLY A 309 -7.18 -14.46 3.34
CA GLY A 309 -7.04 -14.86 4.73
C GLY A 309 -8.23 -15.67 5.21
N ALA A 310 -8.05 -16.95 5.51
CA ALA A 310 -9.03 -17.77 6.23
C ALA A 310 -8.76 -17.69 7.73
N TRP A 311 -9.80 -17.48 8.54
CA TRP A 311 -9.63 -17.28 9.98
C TRP A 311 -10.72 -17.94 10.81
N ARG A 312 -10.41 -18.17 12.09
CA ARG A 312 -11.37 -18.59 13.12
C ARG A 312 -11.05 -17.92 14.44
N ARG A 313 -12.05 -17.74 15.30
CA ARG A 313 -11.82 -17.31 16.68
C ARG A 313 -11.10 -18.40 17.48
N ARG A 314 -10.25 -17.96 18.39
CA ARG A 314 -9.61 -18.76 19.44
C ARG A 314 -9.68 -18.00 20.75
N THR A 315 -9.42 -18.69 21.85
CA THR A 315 -9.11 -18.02 23.11
C THR A 315 -7.84 -17.21 22.93
N ALA A 316 -7.90 -15.91 23.22
CA ALA A 316 -6.72 -15.06 23.20
C ALA A 316 -5.77 -15.48 24.32
N ASP A 317 -4.47 -15.37 24.05
CA ASP A 317 -3.50 -15.39 25.13
C ASP A 317 -3.52 -14.00 25.78
N THR A 318 -3.98 -13.90 27.02
CA THR A 318 -4.03 -12.62 27.74
C THR A 318 -2.71 -12.28 28.42
N GLY A 319 -1.74 -13.20 28.46
CA GLY A 319 -0.49 -13.05 29.24
C GLY A 319 -0.71 -12.60 30.69
N GLY A 320 -1.86 -12.95 31.29
CA GLY A 320 -2.20 -12.62 32.67
C GLY A 320 -2.92 -11.29 32.92
N GLY A 321 -3.32 -10.54 31.88
CA GLY A 321 -4.09 -9.29 32.02
C GLY A 321 -5.62 -9.47 32.16
N PRO A 322 -6.33 -8.58 32.87
CA PRO A 322 -7.77 -8.72 33.19
C PRO A 322 -8.79 -8.17 32.16
N GLN A 323 -8.46 -7.93 30.89
CA GLN A 323 -9.43 -7.43 29.89
C GLN A 323 -9.63 -8.32 28.64
N ALA A 324 -10.80 -8.18 28.02
CA ALA A 324 -11.30 -9.00 26.92
C ALA A 324 -10.39 -8.92 25.67
N ALA A 325 -9.51 -9.92 25.53
CA ALA A 325 -8.75 -10.13 24.31
C ALA A 325 -9.54 -11.06 23.37
N THR A 326 -9.69 -10.65 22.11
CA THR A 326 -10.20 -11.54 21.06
C THR A 326 -9.03 -12.12 20.29
N GLY A 327 -8.90 -13.44 20.29
CA GLY A 327 -7.84 -14.14 19.59
C GLY A 327 -8.36 -14.72 18.28
N LEU A 328 -7.56 -14.61 17.22
CA LEU A 328 -7.80 -15.30 15.95
C LEU A 328 -6.65 -16.25 15.64
N ALA A 329 -6.99 -17.37 15.03
CA ALA A 329 -6.05 -18.21 14.28
C ALA A 329 -6.34 -18.01 12.79
N PHE A 330 -5.31 -17.89 11.97
CA PHE A 330 -5.45 -17.61 10.55
C PHE A 330 -4.55 -18.47 9.68
N GLN A 331 -4.93 -18.60 8.41
CA GLN A 331 -4.11 -19.06 7.30
C GLN A 331 -4.25 -18.06 6.16
N ILE A 332 -3.14 -17.69 5.54
CA ILE A 332 -3.12 -16.97 4.27
C ILE A 332 -2.98 -18.02 3.18
N LEU A 333 -3.98 -18.12 2.32
CA LEU A 333 -4.11 -19.16 1.30
C LEU A 333 -3.85 -18.55 -0.08
N ASN A 334 -3.10 -19.25 -0.93
CA ASN A 334 -2.97 -18.92 -2.34
C ASN A 334 -4.23 -19.35 -3.14
N HIS A 335 -4.22 -19.08 -4.45
CA HIS A 335 -5.30 -19.44 -5.38
C HIS A 335 -5.54 -20.96 -5.45
N GLY A 336 -4.52 -21.78 -5.17
CA GLY A 336 -4.61 -23.24 -5.07
C GLY A 336 -5.16 -23.75 -3.74
N GLY A 337 -5.44 -22.86 -2.78
CA GLY A 337 -5.89 -23.20 -1.43
C GLY A 337 -4.77 -23.69 -0.52
N GLU A 338 -3.51 -23.52 -0.90
CA GLU A 338 -2.35 -23.89 -0.09
C GLU A 338 -1.98 -22.73 0.84
N ALA A 339 -1.66 -23.04 2.09
CA ALA A 339 -1.21 -22.03 3.04
C ALA A 339 0.18 -21.50 2.66
N VAL A 340 0.28 -20.20 2.38
CA VAL A 340 1.56 -19.50 2.22
C VAL A 340 2.10 -19.03 3.56
N SER A 341 1.21 -18.77 4.51
CA SER A 341 1.54 -18.43 5.89
C SER A 341 0.39 -18.83 6.80
N ASP A 342 0.69 -19.06 8.07
CA ASP A 342 -0.33 -19.28 9.11
C ASP A 342 0.16 -18.76 10.44
N GLY A 343 -0.77 -18.54 11.35
CA GLY A 343 -0.42 -17.98 12.64
C GLY A 343 -1.63 -17.56 13.43
N HIS A 344 -1.39 -16.61 14.31
CA HIS A 344 -2.38 -16.16 15.25
C HIS A 344 -2.19 -14.69 15.59
N LEU A 345 -3.29 -14.02 15.93
CA LEU A 345 -3.26 -12.64 16.36
C LEU A 345 -4.23 -12.41 17.49
N ASP A 346 -3.95 -11.44 18.34
CA ASP A 346 -4.79 -11.06 19.46
C ASP A 346 -5.04 -9.54 19.40
N VAL A 347 -6.29 -9.14 19.61
CA VAL A 347 -6.65 -7.74 19.86
C VAL A 347 -6.99 -7.56 21.33
N ALA A 348 -6.51 -6.47 21.96
CA ALA A 348 -6.70 -6.21 23.38
C ALA A 348 -6.87 -4.70 23.66
N GLY A 349 -7.53 -4.37 24.77
CA GLY A 349 -7.63 -3.02 25.33
C GLY A 349 -6.56 -2.71 26.38
N GLU A 350 -5.83 -3.72 26.84
CA GLU A 350 -4.73 -3.58 27.78
C GLU A 350 -3.48 -4.27 27.24
N PHE A 351 -2.31 -3.69 27.54
CA PHE A 351 -1.03 -4.14 27.02
C PHE A 351 -0.08 -4.50 28.16
N PRO A 352 0.74 -5.55 28.00
CA PRO A 352 1.73 -5.90 29.00
C PRO A 352 2.77 -4.79 29.15
N PRO A 353 3.33 -4.58 30.35
CA PRO A 353 4.33 -3.54 30.58
C PRO A 353 5.52 -3.73 29.63
N ALA A 354 6.06 -2.61 29.16
CA ALA A 354 7.24 -2.62 28.30
C ALA A 354 8.46 -3.16 29.08
N PRO A 355 9.28 -4.04 28.47
CA PRO A 355 10.56 -4.42 29.06
C PRO A 355 11.50 -3.22 29.12
N ALA A 356 12.51 -3.29 29.98
CA ALA A 356 13.58 -2.30 29.98
C ALA A 356 14.29 -2.29 28.61
N PRO A 357 14.59 -1.09 28.07
CA PRO A 357 15.29 -1.00 26.80
C PRO A 357 16.71 -1.56 26.94
N TRP A 358 17.16 -2.36 25.98
CA TRP A 358 18.54 -2.84 25.90
C TRP A 358 19.51 -1.65 25.72
N PRO A 359 20.80 -1.81 26.06
CA PRO A 359 21.79 -0.78 25.83
C PRO A 359 21.85 -0.36 24.35
N ALA A 360 22.03 0.94 24.10
CA ALA A 360 22.31 1.43 22.75
C ALA A 360 23.73 1.00 22.36
N VAL A 361 23.83 0.12 21.36
CA VAL A 361 25.11 -0.35 20.83
C VAL A 361 25.17 0.05 19.36
N ARG A 362 26.25 0.72 18.94
CA ARG A 362 26.43 1.02 17.52
C ARG A 362 26.82 -0.25 16.78
N PHE A 363 26.07 -0.59 15.73
CA PHE A 363 26.42 -1.70 14.86
C PHE A 363 27.48 -1.27 13.84
N GLU A 364 28.63 -1.93 13.88
CA GLU A 364 29.72 -1.74 12.91
C GLU A 364 30.11 -3.10 12.32
N PRO A 365 29.71 -3.40 11.07
CA PRO A 365 30.08 -4.67 10.44
C PRO A 365 31.58 -4.66 10.12
N ALA A 366 32.28 -5.75 10.47
CA ALA A 366 33.68 -5.92 10.10
C ALA A 366 33.79 -6.19 8.59
N PRO A 367 34.56 -5.38 7.83
CA PRO A 367 34.68 -5.56 6.38
C PRO A 367 35.20 -6.96 6.01
N GLY A 368 34.48 -7.66 5.12
CA GLY A 368 34.86 -8.97 4.63
C GLY A 368 34.65 -10.13 5.61
N GLN A 369 34.13 -9.88 6.82
CA GLN A 369 33.80 -10.95 7.75
C GLN A 369 32.56 -11.71 7.28
N VAL A 370 32.69 -13.03 7.19
CA VAL A 370 31.58 -13.94 6.89
C VAL A 370 31.15 -14.63 8.18
N HIS A 371 29.86 -14.53 8.49
CA HIS A 371 29.27 -15.12 9.69
C HIS A 371 28.58 -16.43 9.35
N TYR A 372 28.65 -17.39 10.28
CA TYR A 372 27.93 -18.66 10.24
C TYR A 372 27.04 -18.81 11.47
N LEU A 373 26.16 -19.80 11.47
CA LEU A 373 25.24 -20.10 12.57
C LEU A 373 25.94 -20.10 13.95
N GLU A 374 27.13 -20.69 14.02
CA GLU A 374 27.90 -20.86 15.25
C GLU A 374 28.39 -19.53 15.85
N ASP A 375 28.43 -18.46 15.05
CA ASP A 375 28.84 -17.13 15.52
C ASP A 375 27.70 -16.43 16.30
N PHE A 376 26.46 -16.90 16.16
CA PHE A 376 25.28 -16.32 16.80
C PHE A 376 25.05 -16.92 18.20
N VAL A 377 25.57 -16.26 19.22
CA VAL A 377 25.30 -16.59 20.63
C VAL A 377 24.38 -15.55 21.29
N PRO A 378 23.66 -15.88 22.36
CA PRO A 378 22.79 -14.91 23.06
C PRO A 378 23.54 -13.61 23.41
N GLY A 379 22.94 -12.47 23.08
CA GLY A 379 23.51 -11.13 23.26
C GLY A 379 24.49 -10.66 22.17
N SER A 380 24.91 -11.54 21.26
CA SER A 380 25.78 -11.17 20.13
C SER A 380 25.02 -10.50 18.98
N HIS A 381 25.75 -9.95 18.01
CA HIS A 381 25.18 -9.28 16.83
C HIS A 381 24.10 -8.25 17.22
N ALA A 382 24.42 -7.50 18.27
CA ALA A 382 23.55 -6.47 18.83
C ALA A 382 23.79 -5.12 18.17
N GLY A 383 22.75 -4.29 18.14
CA GLY A 383 22.84 -2.97 17.53
C GLY A 383 21.61 -2.10 17.77
N GLU A 384 21.77 -0.82 17.45
CA GLU A 384 20.70 0.16 17.29
C GLU A 384 20.74 0.71 15.87
N THR A 385 19.58 0.73 15.22
CA THR A 385 19.43 1.26 13.86
C THR A 385 19.38 2.79 13.86
N GLU A 386 19.59 3.39 12.69
CA GLU A 386 19.15 4.77 12.46
C GLU A 386 17.63 4.90 12.70
N GLY A 387 17.19 6.11 13.08
CA GLY A 387 15.78 6.39 13.33
C GLY A 387 15.03 6.83 12.07
N ARG A 388 13.74 6.47 11.99
CA ARG A 388 12.81 6.98 10.98
C ARG A 388 11.60 7.62 11.66
N THR A 389 11.35 8.89 11.38
CA THR A 389 10.15 9.58 11.86
C THR A 389 8.91 9.10 11.10
N LEU A 390 7.89 8.69 11.84
CA LEU A 390 6.59 8.26 11.32
C LEU A 390 5.70 9.49 11.15
N ASN A 391 4.95 9.60 10.07
CA ASN A 391 4.05 10.75 9.83
C ASN A 391 2.68 10.33 9.31
N ASP A 392 1.75 11.30 9.21
CA ASP A 392 0.38 11.06 8.75
C ASP A 392 0.31 10.49 7.32
N ALA A 393 1.28 10.84 6.48
CA ALA A 393 1.34 10.30 5.12
C ALA A 393 1.70 8.80 5.13
N ASP A 394 2.58 8.35 6.04
CA ASP A 394 2.86 6.93 6.23
C ASP A 394 1.61 6.17 6.65
N VAL A 395 0.87 6.69 7.63
CA VAL A 395 -0.37 6.10 8.16
C VAL A 395 -1.42 5.99 7.07
N THR A 396 -1.61 7.08 6.30
CA THR A 396 -2.60 7.15 5.22
C THR A 396 -2.23 6.24 4.06
N ALA A 397 -0.97 6.27 3.62
CA ALA A 397 -0.52 5.48 2.48
C ALA A 397 -0.53 3.98 2.79
N TYR A 398 -0.12 3.60 4.01
CA TYR A 398 -0.17 2.21 4.46
C TYR A 398 -1.61 1.72 4.65
N GLY A 399 -2.49 2.54 5.24
CA GLY A 399 -3.92 2.22 5.35
C GLY A 399 -4.57 2.03 3.98
N GLY A 400 -4.31 2.93 3.03
CA GLY A 400 -4.78 2.80 1.65
C GLY A 400 -4.22 1.56 0.93
N PHE A 401 -2.95 1.22 1.18
CA PHE A 401 -2.31 0.05 0.58
C PHE A 401 -2.84 -1.28 1.14
N THR A 402 -3.08 -1.37 2.44
CA THR A 402 -3.45 -2.63 3.12
C THR A 402 -4.95 -2.81 3.29
N GLY A 403 -5.72 -1.72 3.32
CA GLY A 403 -7.10 -1.71 3.76
C GLY A 403 -7.26 -1.52 5.27
N ASP A 404 -6.18 -1.39 6.05
CA ASP A 404 -6.26 -1.09 7.49
C ASP A 404 -6.48 0.42 7.73
N ASN A 405 -7.69 0.87 7.40
CA ASN A 405 -8.16 2.25 7.58
C ASN A 405 -9.03 2.39 8.84
N GLY A 406 -8.81 1.55 9.86
CA GLY A 406 -9.59 1.59 11.09
C GLY A 406 -9.60 2.97 11.76
N GLY A 407 -10.67 3.31 12.46
CA GLY A 407 -10.86 4.64 13.04
C GLY A 407 -9.76 5.09 14.00
N LEU A 408 -9.06 4.15 14.65
CA LEU A 408 -7.89 4.46 15.50
C LEU A 408 -6.70 5.07 14.74
N HIS A 409 -6.69 4.99 13.41
CA HIS A 409 -5.58 5.42 12.55
C HIS A 409 -5.96 6.63 11.70
N GLY A 410 -7.10 6.56 11.00
CA GLY A 410 -7.49 7.54 9.98
C GLY A 410 -8.57 8.56 10.40
N ASP A 411 -9.22 8.38 11.56
CA ASP A 411 -10.31 9.24 12.02
C ASP A 411 -9.96 9.88 13.37
N ALA A 412 -9.55 11.14 13.35
CA ALA A 412 -9.08 11.83 14.55
C ALA A 412 -10.16 12.01 15.63
N PRO A 413 -11.41 12.41 15.33
CA PRO A 413 -12.50 12.37 16.29
C PRO A 413 -12.71 10.99 16.94
N PHE A 414 -12.74 9.92 16.14
CA PHE A 414 -12.93 8.56 16.65
C PHE A 414 -11.76 8.13 17.54
N ALA A 415 -10.52 8.33 17.10
CA ALA A 415 -9.32 7.95 17.83
C ALA A 415 -9.19 8.69 19.17
N ARG A 416 -9.63 9.96 19.23
CA ARG A 416 -9.66 10.74 20.49
C ARG A 416 -10.62 10.18 21.54
N ALA A 417 -11.72 9.56 21.11
CA ALA A 417 -12.65 8.87 22.00
C ALA A 417 -12.25 7.41 22.26
N GLY A 418 -11.26 6.89 21.53
CA GLY A 418 -10.78 5.52 21.60
C GLY A 418 -9.68 5.31 22.64
N LEU A 419 -9.16 4.09 22.62
CA LEU A 419 -8.23 3.53 23.61
C LEU A 419 -7.00 4.40 23.92
N PHE A 420 -6.46 5.09 22.92
CA PHE A 420 -5.20 5.83 23.03
C PHE A 420 -5.39 7.35 23.13
N GLY A 421 -6.62 7.86 23.03
CA GLY A 421 -6.92 9.29 23.10
C GLY A 421 -6.38 10.13 21.93
N ALA A 422 -5.79 9.53 20.91
CA ALA A 422 -5.29 10.19 19.69
C ALA A 422 -5.10 9.17 18.56
N PRO A 423 -5.00 9.62 17.28
CA PRO A 423 -4.62 8.76 16.17
C PRO A 423 -3.27 8.10 16.39
N ILE A 424 -3.20 6.79 16.14
CA ILE A 424 -1.95 6.02 16.26
C ILE A 424 -1.53 5.45 14.92
N VAL A 425 -0.22 5.22 14.78
CA VAL A 425 0.34 4.46 13.67
C VAL A 425 -0.10 3.01 13.78
N GLN A 426 -0.44 2.36 12.65
CA GLN A 426 -0.82 0.95 12.64
C GLN A 426 0.30 0.09 13.27
N PRO A 427 0.02 -0.80 14.25
CA PRO A 427 1.06 -1.65 14.85
C PRO A 427 1.85 -2.48 13.84
N MET A 428 1.16 -3.01 12.80
CA MET A 428 1.82 -3.71 11.70
C MET A 428 2.79 -2.80 10.93
N LEU A 429 2.47 -1.52 10.70
CA LEU A 429 3.37 -0.58 10.04
C LEU A 429 4.61 -0.31 10.90
N VAL A 430 4.43 -0.12 12.21
CA VAL A 430 5.54 0.04 13.17
C VAL A 430 6.47 -1.17 13.10
N PHE A 431 5.91 -2.38 13.13
CA PHE A 431 6.70 -3.60 13.00
C PHE A 431 7.43 -3.68 11.66
N ASN A 432 6.73 -3.43 10.55
CA ASN A 432 7.31 -3.53 9.21
C ASN A 432 8.49 -2.57 9.00
N ILE A 433 8.36 -1.32 9.46
CA ILE A 433 9.46 -0.33 9.39
C ILE A 433 10.60 -0.74 10.33
N GLY A 434 10.30 -1.14 11.56
CA GLY A 434 11.31 -1.57 12.53
C GLY A 434 12.11 -2.77 12.04
N PHE A 435 11.41 -3.74 11.44
CA PHE A 435 12.00 -4.89 10.76
C PHE A 435 12.89 -4.46 9.59
N ALA A 436 12.42 -3.56 8.72
CA ALA A 436 13.19 -3.09 7.57
C ALA A 436 14.47 -2.32 7.99
N LEU A 437 14.38 -1.48 9.03
CA LEU A 437 15.53 -0.79 9.60
C LEU A 437 16.59 -1.78 10.09
N TRP A 438 16.16 -2.81 10.85
CA TRP A 438 17.05 -3.86 11.30
C TRP A 438 17.61 -4.68 10.14
N LEU A 439 16.78 -5.03 9.15
CA LEU A 439 17.18 -5.85 8.03
C LEU A 439 18.27 -5.18 7.20
N ARG A 440 18.30 -3.84 7.12
CA ARG A 440 19.38 -3.08 6.47
C ARG A 440 20.73 -3.36 7.13
N ASP A 441 20.79 -3.38 8.45
CA ASP A 441 22.01 -3.72 9.18
C ASP A 441 22.34 -5.20 9.09
N TRP A 442 21.32 -6.06 9.17
CA TRP A 442 21.47 -7.51 8.97
C TRP A 442 22.09 -7.84 7.61
N CYS A 443 21.64 -7.18 6.54
CA CYS A 443 22.16 -7.40 5.19
C CYS A 443 23.57 -6.85 4.97
N ARG A 444 24.10 -6.03 5.90
CA ARG A 444 25.50 -5.58 5.87
C ARG A 444 26.44 -6.60 6.52
N MET A 445 25.91 -7.61 7.21
CA MET A 445 26.71 -8.74 7.68
C MET A 445 27.04 -9.66 6.51
N GLY A 446 28.31 -10.06 6.38
CA GLY A 446 28.69 -11.04 5.38
C GLY A 446 28.09 -12.41 5.71
N THR A 447 27.49 -13.06 4.71
CA THR A 447 26.96 -14.43 4.84
C THR A 447 27.53 -15.31 3.73
N PRO A 448 27.75 -16.62 3.95
CA PRO A 448 28.42 -17.50 3.00
C PRO A 448 27.73 -17.57 1.63
N ASN A 449 26.40 -17.42 1.64
CA ASN A 449 25.57 -17.35 0.45
C ASN A 449 24.72 -16.08 0.53
N GLU A 450 25.21 -15.00 -0.08
CA GLU A 450 24.48 -13.75 -0.23
C GLU A 450 23.08 -14.02 -0.81
N GLY A 451 22.04 -14.02 0.04
CA GLY A 451 20.65 -14.31 -0.35
C GLY A 451 20.01 -15.56 0.26
N MET A 452 20.68 -16.30 1.15
CA MET A 452 20.14 -17.55 1.73
C MET A 452 19.55 -17.41 3.15
N ALA A 453 19.30 -16.19 3.62
CA ALA A 453 18.59 -15.98 4.88
C ALA A 453 17.08 -16.06 4.65
N GLY A 454 16.47 -17.22 4.98
CA GLY A 454 15.03 -17.41 4.89
C GLY A 454 14.33 -16.82 6.11
N HIS A 455 13.42 -15.88 5.91
CA HIS A 455 12.55 -15.34 6.96
C HIS A 455 11.43 -16.35 7.28
N LEU A 456 11.41 -16.91 8.49
CA LEU A 456 10.58 -18.08 8.81
C LEU A 456 9.41 -17.78 9.74
N CYS A 457 9.61 -16.90 10.72
CA CYS A 457 8.60 -16.59 11.71
C CYS A 457 8.84 -15.21 12.30
N ASP A 458 7.76 -14.50 12.56
CA ASP A 458 7.73 -13.32 13.40
C ASP A 458 6.77 -13.54 14.56
N ARG A 459 7.18 -13.10 15.74
CA ARG A 459 6.32 -12.93 16.91
C ARG A 459 6.53 -11.54 17.46
N TRP A 460 5.48 -10.80 17.72
CA TRP A 460 5.62 -9.53 18.39
C TRP A 460 4.48 -9.23 19.35
N THR A 461 4.80 -8.40 20.34
CA THR A 461 3.88 -7.90 21.36
C THR A 461 3.94 -6.38 21.41
N LEU A 462 2.79 -5.74 21.34
CA LEU A 462 2.62 -4.31 21.54
C LEU A 462 2.60 -4.00 23.06
N HIS A 463 3.39 -3.02 23.47
CA HIS A 463 3.44 -2.50 24.84
C HIS A 463 2.83 -1.10 24.95
N GLY A 464 2.82 -0.35 23.85
CA GLY A 464 2.23 0.98 23.77
C GLY A 464 2.15 1.46 22.32
N PRO A 465 1.38 2.53 22.07
CA PRO A 465 1.23 3.07 20.73
C PRO A 465 2.47 3.85 20.26
N MET A 466 2.61 3.96 18.95
CA MET A 466 3.39 4.99 18.29
C MET A 466 2.43 6.00 17.67
N PHE A 467 2.79 7.29 17.74
CA PHE A 467 1.99 8.37 17.18
C PHE A 467 2.66 8.96 15.93
N PRO A 468 1.88 9.55 15.00
CA PRO A 468 2.47 10.43 13.99
C PRO A 468 3.35 11.51 14.65
N GLY A 469 4.56 11.67 14.15
CA GLY A 469 5.62 12.52 14.71
C GLY A 469 6.65 11.76 15.57
N ASP A 470 6.33 10.55 16.06
CA ASP A 470 7.31 9.75 16.79
C ASP A 470 8.43 9.28 15.84
N THR A 471 9.65 9.20 16.39
CA THR A 471 10.81 8.67 15.66
C THR A 471 11.11 7.26 16.13
N LEU A 472 10.89 6.30 15.24
CA LEU A 472 11.08 4.88 15.47
C LEU A 472 12.55 4.50 15.29
N ARG A 473 13.11 3.79 16.27
CA ARG A 473 14.40 3.07 16.22
C ARG A 473 14.19 1.60 16.56
N CYS A 474 15.09 0.74 16.09
CA CYS A 474 15.12 -0.66 16.46
C CYS A 474 16.42 -0.97 17.22
N ARG A 475 16.31 -1.48 18.45
CA ARG A 475 17.41 -2.17 19.14
C ARG A 475 17.25 -3.66 18.96
N TYR A 476 18.33 -4.34 18.64
CA TYR A 476 18.29 -5.76 18.35
C TYR A 476 19.48 -6.48 18.95
N GLN A 477 19.31 -7.78 19.18
CA GLN A 477 20.39 -8.71 19.55
C GLN A 477 19.98 -10.14 19.23
N THR A 478 20.96 -11.03 19.10
CA THR A 478 20.72 -12.47 19.01
C THR A 478 20.14 -12.97 20.33
N LEU A 479 19.03 -13.69 20.28
CA LEU A 479 18.46 -14.36 21.46
C LEU A 479 18.89 -15.82 21.54
N ASN A 480 18.91 -16.50 20.40
CA ASN A 480 19.23 -17.92 20.34
C ASN A 480 19.68 -18.31 18.93
N ALA A 481 20.51 -19.35 18.82
CA ALA A 481 20.79 -20.02 17.56
C ALA A 481 20.81 -21.54 17.77
N ARG A 482 20.29 -22.28 16.79
CA ARG A 482 20.28 -23.75 16.86
C ARG A 482 20.32 -24.38 15.49
N ALA A 483 20.87 -25.60 15.40
CA ALA A 483 20.81 -26.40 14.19
C ALA A 483 19.36 -26.68 13.75
N SER A 484 19.17 -26.76 12.43
CA SER A 484 17.90 -27.13 11.83
C SER A 484 17.68 -28.63 11.95
N ARG A 485 16.48 -29.03 12.38
CA ARG A 485 16.08 -30.44 12.49
C ARG A 485 15.74 -31.06 11.14
N THR A 486 15.51 -30.23 10.12
CA THR A 486 14.95 -30.66 8.82
C THR A 486 15.83 -30.31 7.63
N ARG A 487 16.87 -29.48 7.82
CA ARG A 487 17.81 -29.08 6.77
C ARG A 487 19.24 -29.20 7.27
N ALA A 488 19.97 -30.23 6.81
CA ALA A 488 21.38 -30.41 7.14
C ALA A 488 22.22 -29.20 6.65
N GLY A 489 23.26 -28.83 7.40
CA GLY A 489 24.11 -27.67 7.08
C GLY A 489 23.46 -26.31 7.29
N MET A 490 22.26 -26.25 7.88
CA MET A 490 21.54 -25.01 8.18
C MET A 490 21.10 -24.99 9.64
N GLY A 491 20.85 -23.79 10.16
CA GLY A 491 20.25 -23.55 11.47
C GLY A 491 19.27 -22.39 11.46
N LEU A 492 18.71 -22.14 12.63
CA LEU A 492 17.78 -21.06 12.88
C LEU A 492 18.43 -20.11 13.88
N VAL A 493 18.46 -18.82 13.54
CA VAL A 493 18.82 -17.73 14.43
C VAL A 493 17.55 -17.01 14.82
N THR A 494 17.28 -16.91 16.12
CA THR A 494 16.23 -16.07 16.68
C THR A 494 16.85 -14.75 17.10
N VAL A 495 16.39 -13.67 16.48
CA VAL A 495 16.82 -12.30 16.75
C VAL A 495 15.70 -11.59 17.48
N GLY A 496 16.04 -10.98 18.61
CA GLY A 496 15.13 -10.16 19.37
C GLY A 496 15.19 -8.72 18.89
N LEU A 497 14.04 -8.07 18.78
CA LEU A 497 13.90 -6.66 18.44
C LEU A 497 13.14 -5.93 19.55
N GLN A 498 13.58 -4.74 19.89
CA GLN A 498 12.83 -3.75 20.65
C GLN A 498 12.65 -2.52 19.78
N LEU A 499 11.41 -2.13 19.55
CA LEU A 499 11.06 -0.94 18.77
C LEU A 499 10.78 0.20 19.73
N LEU A 500 11.55 1.27 19.61
CA LEU A 500 11.56 2.39 20.55
C LEU A 500 11.20 3.69 19.86
N ASN A 501 10.55 4.58 20.61
CA ASN A 501 10.35 5.96 20.17
C ASN A 501 11.54 6.86 20.59
N GLN A 502 11.45 8.16 20.27
CA GLN A 502 12.46 9.17 20.58
C GLN A 502 12.76 9.34 22.08
N ARG A 503 11.89 8.86 22.97
CA ARG A 503 12.04 8.92 24.43
C ARG A 503 12.63 7.63 25.00
N ASP A 504 13.15 6.74 24.16
CA ASP A 504 13.64 5.40 24.53
C ASP A 504 12.60 4.51 25.21
N ALA A 505 11.31 4.81 25.01
CA ALA A 505 10.24 3.93 25.45
C ALA A 505 10.06 2.80 24.43
N VAL A 506 10.17 1.55 24.88
CA VAL A 506 9.89 0.36 24.06
C VAL A 506 8.38 0.27 23.84
N THR A 507 7.93 0.45 22.60
CA THR A 507 6.51 0.37 22.23
C THR A 507 6.13 -1.02 21.73
N MET A 508 7.10 -1.79 21.22
CA MET A 508 6.89 -3.15 20.75
C MET A 508 8.15 -3.99 20.97
N SER A 509 7.95 -5.25 21.35
CA SER A 509 9.01 -6.26 21.39
C SER A 509 8.70 -7.35 20.36
N ALA A 510 9.73 -7.91 19.74
CA ALA A 510 9.57 -8.95 18.74
C ALA A 510 10.69 -9.99 18.76
N GLU A 511 10.38 -11.16 18.24
CA GLU A 511 11.31 -12.23 17.88
C GLU A 511 11.15 -12.52 16.39
N VAL A 512 12.25 -12.49 15.66
CA VAL A 512 12.33 -12.83 14.25
C VAL A 512 13.19 -14.08 14.10
N VAL A 513 12.71 -15.06 13.35
CA VAL A 513 13.45 -16.30 13.10
C VAL A 513 13.96 -16.33 11.66
N MET A 514 15.28 -16.35 11.53
CA MET A 514 15.98 -16.44 10.25
C MET A 514 16.64 -17.81 10.10
N MET A 515 16.52 -18.40 8.91
CA MET A 515 17.32 -19.55 8.50
C MET A 515 18.73 -19.07 8.15
N PHE A 516 19.76 -19.78 8.60
CA PHE A 516 21.16 -19.35 8.44
C PHE A 516 22.08 -20.55 8.18
N PRO A 517 23.11 -20.44 7.31
CA PRO A 517 24.05 -21.53 7.05
C PRO A 517 24.90 -21.84 8.28
N ALA A 518 25.07 -23.13 8.58
CA ALA A 518 26.04 -23.63 9.54
C ALA A 518 27.40 -23.84 8.86
N ARG A 519 28.50 -23.80 9.62
CA ARG A 519 29.80 -24.22 9.07
C ARG A 519 29.70 -25.68 8.63
N SER A 520 30.16 -25.97 7.40
CA SER A 520 30.38 -27.35 7.02
C SER A 520 31.68 -27.83 7.65
N ASP A 521 31.69 -29.01 8.26
CA ASP A 521 32.93 -29.72 8.65
C ASP A 521 33.77 -30.13 7.42
N ALA A 522 33.26 -29.87 6.20
CA ALA A 522 33.94 -30.08 4.94
C ALA A 522 34.12 -28.75 4.20
N ALA A 523 35.27 -28.13 4.38
CA ALA A 523 35.92 -27.27 3.38
C ALA A 523 37.40 -27.14 3.71
N GLY A 524 38.22 -28.02 3.10
CA GLY A 524 39.56 -27.61 2.70
C GLY A 524 39.46 -26.41 1.74
N PRO A 525 40.53 -25.62 1.60
CA PRO A 525 40.49 -24.36 0.86
C PRO A 525 40.03 -24.59 -0.59
N LEU A 526 39.10 -23.74 -1.05
CA LEU A 526 38.68 -23.65 -2.46
C LEU A 526 39.80 -23.09 -3.34
#